data_AF-A0A1J3IDL4-F1
#
_entry.id   AF-A0A1J3IDL4-F1
#
_cell.length_a   1.000
_cell.length_b   1.000
_cell.length_c   1.000
_cell.angle_alpha   90.00
_cell.angle_beta   90.00
_cell.angle_gamma   90.00
#
_symmetry.space_group_name_H-M   'P 1'
#
loop_
_entity.id
_entity.type
_entity.pdbx_description
1 polymer ?
#
loop_
_entity_poly.entity_id
_entity_poly.type
_entity_poly.pdbx_seq_one_letter_code
_entity_poly.pdbx_strand_id
1 'polypeptide(L)'
;LAAIASKALTLTQLNQIHAQLIVFNSLHRQNYWASRLISSCTRLRAPPVYARLVFGSVTFPNVFVVDSMFRYFSQMDLGNDALRLYEQRSHFGIMPDA
;
A
#
# COMPACT_ATOMS: atom_id res chain seq x y z
N LEU A 1 -2.30 13.25 11.32
CA LEU A 1 -1.70 12.25 10.39
C LEU A 1 -2.59 11.92 9.19
N ALA A 2 -3.91 11.67 9.35
CA ALA A 2 -4.75 11.11 8.27
C ALA A 2 -4.98 12.12 7.14
N ALA A 3 -5.29 13.36 7.53
CA ALA A 3 -5.43 14.49 6.62
C ALA A 3 -4.12 14.84 5.90
N ILE A 4 -2.97 14.66 6.56
CA ILE A 4 -1.64 14.98 6.00
C ILE A 4 -1.24 13.91 4.98
N ALA A 5 -1.51 12.62 5.24
CA ALA A 5 -1.28 11.55 4.27
C ALA A 5 -2.10 11.70 2.97
N SER A 6 -3.32 12.27 3.04
CA SER A 6 -4.09 12.65 1.83
C SER A 6 -3.57 13.89 1.12
N LYS A 7 -2.96 14.83 1.86
CA LYS A 7 -2.41 16.09 1.33
C LYS A 7 -0.92 16.02 0.98
N ALA A 8 -0.26 14.88 1.19
CA ALA A 8 1.14 14.70 0.81
C ALA A 8 1.27 14.98 -0.70
N LEU A 9 2.01 16.04 -1.02
CA LEU A 9 2.20 16.56 -2.39
C LEU A 9 3.47 15.99 -3.01
N THR A 10 4.41 15.48 -2.20
CA THR A 10 5.71 15.00 -2.66
C THR A 10 6.09 13.66 -2.00
N LEU A 11 6.93 12.88 -2.69
CA LEU A 11 7.47 11.61 -2.18
C LEU A 11 8.23 11.79 -0.86
N THR A 12 8.90 12.92 -0.68
CA THR A 12 9.62 13.24 0.57
C THR A 12 8.68 13.28 1.77
N GLN A 13 7.52 13.93 1.62
CA GLN A 13 6.51 13.97 2.69
C GLN A 13 5.93 12.58 2.95
N LEU A 14 5.74 11.78 1.90
CA LEU A 14 5.26 10.41 2.02
C LEU A 14 6.25 9.53 2.82
N ASN A 15 7.55 9.67 2.55
CA ASN A 15 8.63 9.00 3.29
C ASN A 15 8.65 9.38 4.76
N GLN A 16 8.53 10.67 5.08
CA GLN A 16 8.52 11.15 6.46
C GLN A 16 7.33 10.57 7.24
N ILE A 17 6.14 10.53 6.63
CA ILE A 17 4.95 9.94 7.25
C ILE A 17 5.15 8.43 7.46
N HIS A 18 5.69 7.71 6.47
CA HIS A 18 5.95 6.28 6.59
C HIS A 18 6.96 5.98 7.72
N ALA A 19 8.06 6.74 7.82
CA ALA A 19 9.05 6.58 8.89
C ALA A 19 8.44 6.82 10.28
N GLN A 20 7.62 7.87 10.43
CA GLN A 20 6.94 8.13 11.70
C GLN A 20 6.01 6.98 12.10
N LEU A 21 5.26 6.41 11.15
CA LEU A 21 4.34 5.31 11.43
C LEU A 21 5.05 4.02 11.90
N ILE A 22 6.25 3.75 11.36
CA ILE A 22 7.11 2.66 11.82
C ILE A 22 7.57 2.92 13.26
N VAL A 23 8.08 4.12 13.54
CA VAL A 23 8.61 4.50 14.86
C VAL A 23 7.53 4.49 15.95
N PHE A 24 6.33 4.98 15.66
CA PHE A 24 5.23 5.05 16.63
C PHE A 24 4.48 3.72 16.83
N ASN A 25 4.97 2.61 16.27
CA ASN A 25 4.45 1.25 16.42
C ASN A 25 2.91 1.16 16.43
N SER A 26 2.26 1.83 15.48
CA SER A 26 0.79 1.91 15.40
C SER A 26 0.19 0.62 14.84
N LEU A 27 0.52 -0.55 15.43
CA LEU A 27 0.13 -1.91 15.04
C LEU A 27 -1.36 -2.00 14.69
N HIS A 28 -2.22 -1.44 15.54
CA HIS A 28 -3.67 -1.45 15.33
C HIS A 28 -4.16 -0.69 14.09
N ARG A 29 -3.36 0.24 13.54
CA ARG A 29 -3.71 1.07 12.38
C ARG A 29 -2.79 0.85 11.17
N GLN A 30 -1.88 -0.12 11.20
CA GLN A 30 -0.94 -0.37 10.10
C GLN A 30 -1.67 -0.55 8.76
N ASN A 31 -2.73 -1.35 8.72
CA ASN A 31 -3.55 -1.56 7.53
C ASN A 31 -4.22 -0.26 7.00
N TYR A 32 -4.75 0.55 7.92
CA TYR A 32 -5.37 1.83 7.56
C TYR A 32 -4.35 2.79 6.94
N TRP A 33 -3.17 2.89 7.55
CA TRP A 33 -2.13 3.79 7.06
C TRP A 33 -1.48 3.30 5.77
N ALA A 34 -1.23 2.00 5.64
CA ALA A 34 -0.65 1.41 4.45
C ALA A 34 -1.56 1.60 3.23
N SER A 35 -2.86 1.30 3.34
CA SER A 35 -3.81 1.54 2.23
C SER A 35 -3.85 3.02 1.82
N ARG A 36 -3.80 3.94 2.79
CA ARG A 36 -3.72 5.39 2.54
C ARG A 36 -2.40 5.81 1.88
N LEU A 37 -1.26 5.28 2.33
CA LEU A 37 0.05 5.55 1.75
C LEU A 37 0.14 5.02 0.31
N ILE A 38 -0.29 3.78 0.07
CA ILE A 38 -0.35 3.18 -1.28
C ILE A 38 -1.27 3.98 -2.18
N SER A 39 -2.44 4.41 -1.70
CA SER A 39 -3.34 5.29 -2.48
C SER A 39 -2.67 6.63 -2.84
N SER A 40 -1.84 7.16 -1.96
CA SER A 40 -1.01 8.33 -2.25
C SER A 40 0.12 8.01 -3.23
N CYS A 41 0.73 6.83 -3.17
CA CYS A 41 1.68 6.36 -4.18
C CYS A 41 1.04 6.36 -5.58
N THR A 42 -0.20 5.88 -5.69
CA THR A 42 -0.95 5.85 -6.96
C THR A 42 -1.15 7.27 -7.49
N ARG A 43 -1.69 8.18 -6.66
CA ARG A 43 -1.96 9.57 -7.05
C ARG A 43 -0.69 10.33 -7.45
N LEU A 44 0.43 10.05 -6.79
CA LEU A 44 1.72 10.70 -7.05
C LEU A 44 2.57 9.97 -8.10
N ARG A 45 2.05 8.88 -8.70
CA ARG A 45 2.82 7.97 -9.59
C ARG A 45 4.19 7.61 -9.00
N ALA A 46 4.21 7.29 -7.70
CA ALA A 46 5.43 6.93 -6.99
C ALA A 46 6.10 5.71 -7.63
N PRO A 47 7.43 5.53 -7.49
CA PRO A 47 8.12 4.36 -8.01
C PRO A 47 7.60 3.04 -7.40
N PRO A 48 7.55 1.93 -8.17
CA PRO A 48 7.02 0.65 -7.69
C PRO A 48 7.76 0.09 -6.48
N VAL A 49 9.08 0.33 -6.41
CA VAL A 49 9.91 0.00 -5.24
C VAL A 49 9.31 0.55 -3.96
N TYR A 50 8.85 1.81 -3.97
CA TYR A 50 8.33 2.44 -2.76
C TYR A 50 6.96 1.89 -2.36
N ALA A 51 6.05 1.71 -3.32
CA ALA A 51 4.75 1.11 -3.05
C ALA A 51 4.89 -0.31 -2.47
N ARG A 52 5.83 -1.11 -2.99
CA ARG A 52 6.13 -2.46 -2.48
C ARG A 52 6.73 -2.42 -1.08
N LEU A 53 7.58 -1.43 -0.77
CA LEU A 53 8.11 -1.23 0.59
C LEU A 53 7.01 -0.92 1.60
N VAL A 54 6.05 -0.06 1.25
CA VAL A 54 4.89 0.24 2.10
C VAL A 54 4.00 -0.99 2.26
N PHE A 55 3.78 -1.76 1.19
CA PHE A 55 3.01 -3.00 1.27
C PHE A 55 3.69 -4.04 2.17
N GLY A 56 5.00 -4.22 2.01
CA GLY A 56 5.80 -5.18 2.78
C GLY A 56 6.04 -4.79 4.24
N SER A 57 5.75 -3.55 4.65
CA SER A 57 5.83 -3.15 6.06
C SER A 57 4.62 -3.58 6.89
N VAL A 58 3.57 -4.12 6.24
CA VAL A 58 2.39 -4.66 6.91
C VAL A 58 2.49 -6.18 7.05
N THR A 59 2.58 -6.67 8.28
CA THR A 59 2.69 -8.12 8.56
C THR A 59 1.46 -8.91 8.10
N PHE A 60 0.26 -8.33 8.26
CA PHE A 60 -1.02 -8.96 7.91
C PHE A 60 -1.89 -7.99 7.10
N PRO A 61 -1.67 -7.89 5.78
CA PRO A 61 -2.41 -6.97 4.92
C PRO A 61 -3.86 -7.44 4.75
N ASN A 62 -4.81 -6.58 5.12
CA ASN A 62 -6.24 -6.82 4.92
C ASN A 62 -6.67 -6.53 3.47
N VAL A 63 -7.96 -6.76 3.18
CA VAL A 63 -8.53 -6.54 1.83
C VAL A 63 -8.27 -5.12 1.31
N PHE A 64 -8.40 -4.08 2.15
CA PHE A 64 -8.19 -2.69 1.74
C PHE A 64 -6.74 -2.40 1.30
N VAL A 65 -5.74 -2.95 2.01
CA VAL A 65 -4.32 -2.78 1.64
C VAL A 65 -4.03 -3.44 0.29
N VAL A 66 -4.58 -4.64 0.09
CA VAL A 66 -4.39 -5.40 -1.14
C VAL A 66 -5.12 -4.74 -2.32
N ASP A 67 -6.35 -4.29 -2.15
CA ASP A 67 -7.11 -3.55 -3.17
C ASP A 67 -6.41 -2.25 -3.55
N SER A 68 -5.84 -1.54 -2.56
CA SER A 68 -5.01 -0.36 -2.83
C SER A 68 -3.80 -0.71 -3.69
N MET A 69 -3.17 -1.88 -3.47
CA MET A 69 -2.02 -2.32 -4.25
C MET A 69 -2.40 -2.76 -5.67
N PHE A 70 -3.52 -3.47 -5.84
CA PHE A 70 -4.08 -3.78 -7.16
C PHE A 70 -4.37 -2.50 -7.95
N ARG A 71 -5.04 -1.53 -7.32
CA ARG A 71 -5.32 -0.23 -7.95
C ARG A 71 -4.05 0.50 -8.35
N TYR A 72 -3.01 0.44 -7.51
CA TYR A 72 -1.70 0.99 -7.84
C TYR A 72 -1.10 0.32 -9.08
N PHE A 73 -1.05 -1.01 -9.12
CA PHE A 73 -0.51 -1.74 -10.27
C PHE A 73 -1.27 -1.46 -11.57
N SER A 74 -2.61 -1.40 -11.52
CA SER A 74 -3.43 -1.08 -12.68
C SER A 74 -3.14 0.33 -13.23
N GLN A 75 -2.95 1.34 -12.38
CA GLN A 75 -2.69 2.72 -12.84
C GLN A 75 -1.24 2.99 -13.26
N MET A 76 -0.35 2.06 -12.96
CA MET A 76 1.09 2.13 -13.29
C MET A 76 1.46 1.16 -14.43
N ASP A 77 0.48 0.51 -15.06
CA ASP A 77 0.66 -0.45 -16.15
C ASP A 77 1.51 -1.68 -15.75
N LEU A 78 1.39 -2.11 -14.48
CA LEU A 78 2.15 -3.22 -13.88
C LEU A 78 1.32 -4.51 -13.80
N GLY A 79 0.74 -4.94 -14.93
CA GLY A 79 -0.17 -6.09 -14.99
C GLY A 79 0.42 -7.39 -14.44
N ASN A 80 1.70 -7.68 -14.74
CA ASN A 80 2.38 -8.89 -14.23
C ASN A 80 2.53 -8.89 -12.70
N ASP A 81 2.71 -7.74 -12.08
CA ASP A 81 2.79 -7.63 -10.63
C ASP A 81 1.42 -7.86 -9.98
N ALA A 82 0.34 -7.38 -10.62
CA ALA A 82 -1.02 -7.67 -10.18
C ALA A 82 -1.32 -9.17 -10.23
N LEU A 83 -0.96 -9.84 -11.34
CA LEU A 83 -1.12 -11.30 -11.47
C LEU A 83 -0.35 -12.05 -10.38
N ARG A 84 0.92 -11.69 -10.15
CA ARG A 84 1.73 -12.31 -9.09
C ARG A 84 1.13 -12.11 -7.70
N LEU A 85 0.57 -10.93 -7.41
CA LEU A 85 -0.10 -10.66 -6.14
C LEU A 85 -1.37 -11.51 -5.98
N TYR A 86 -2.12 -11.72 -7.06
CA TYR A 86 -3.29 -12.59 -7.09
C TYR A 86 -2.94 -14.05 -6.82
N GLU A 87 -1.93 -14.58 -7.51
CA GLU A 87 -1.44 -15.96 -7.30
C GLU A 87 -0.98 -16.18 -5.87
N GLN A 88 -0.25 -15.23 -5.29
CA GLN A 88 0.15 -15.27 -3.89
C GLN A 88 -1.06 -15.36 -2.96
N ARG A 89 -2.13 -14.59 -3.19
CA ARG A 89 -3.35 -14.67 -2.38
C ARG A 89 -4.09 -16.00 -2.51
N SER A 90 -4.21 -16.52 -3.72
CA SER A 90 -4.86 -17.81 -3.98
C SER A 90 -4.19 -18.95 -3.20
N HIS A 91 -2.85 -18.92 -3.11
CA HIS A 91 -2.07 -19.92 -2.39
C HIS A 91 -2.23 -19.86 -0.85
N PHE A 92 -2.64 -18.73 -0.28
CA PHE A 92 -2.92 -18.57 1.16
C PHE A 92 -4.40 -18.78 1.53
N GLY A 93 -5.23 -19.26 0.60
CA GLY A 93 -6.64 -19.58 0.88
C GLY A 93 -7.56 -18.37 1.09
N ILE A 94 -7.10 -17.17 0.74
CA ILE A 94 -7.94 -15.97 0.73
C ILE A 94 -8.56 -15.88 -0.67
N MET A 95 -9.71 -16.55 -0.87
CA MET A 95 -10.54 -16.30 -2.05
C MET A 95 -10.83 -14.79 -2.13
N PRO A 96 -10.70 -14.17 -3.30
CA PRO A 96 -11.40 -12.92 -3.55
C PRO A 96 -12.90 -13.24 -3.43
N ASP A 97 -13.61 -12.55 -2.54
CA ASP A 97 -15.06 -12.61 -2.55
C ASP A 97 -15.54 -12.22 -3.96
N ALA A 98 -16.38 -13.09 -4.51
CA ALA A 98 -16.89 -13.06 -5.88
C ALA A 98 -17.72 -11.81 -6.20
#